data_AF-A0A1F7GJ21-F1
#
_entry.id   AF-A0A1F7GJ21-F1
#
_cell.length_a   1.000
_cell.length_b   1.000
_cell.length_c   1.000
_cell.angle_alpha   90.00
_cell.angle_beta   90.00
_cell.angle_gamma   90.00
#
_symmetry.space_group_name_H-M   'P 1'
#
loop_
_entity.id
_entity.type
_entity.pdbx_description
1 polymer ?
#
loop_
_entity_poly.entity_id
_entity_poly.type
_entity_poly.pdbx_seq_one_letter_code
_entity_poly.pdbx_strand_id
1 'polypeptide(L)'
;MRNRQSYTFREDLAKRLKDPTFKKAWEESEAEYLLAKRMIEVRLMKKLTQRELAQRVKTSQTQIARIETMSANPSLHTLKRIAKALDTKLILNFK
;
A
#
# COMPACT_ATOMS: atom_id res chain seq x y z
N MET A 1 -5.32 6.71 39.55
CA MET A 1 -4.73 6.56 38.20
C MET A 1 -5.83 6.11 37.25
N ARG A 2 -6.12 6.86 36.16
CA ARG A 2 -7.16 6.43 35.21
C ARG A 2 -6.68 5.20 34.44
N ASN A 3 -7.41 4.10 34.58
CA ASN A 3 -7.18 2.86 33.87
C ASN A 3 -7.45 3.10 32.37
N ARG A 4 -6.43 3.48 31.59
CA ARG A 4 -6.57 3.56 30.12
C ARG A 4 -6.60 2.13 29.62
N GLN A 5 -7.80 1.61 29.38
CA GLN A 5 -7.96 0.37 28.61
C GLN A 5 -7.13 0.49 27.33
N SER A 6 -6.11 -0.35 27.20
CA SER A 6 -5.30 -0.42 26.00
C SER A 6 -6.16 -1.05 24.91
N TYR A 7 -6.62 -0.22 23.98
CA TYR A 7 -7.32 -0.67 22.80
C TYR A 7 -6.32 -0.86 21.67
N THR A 8 -6.02 -2.11 21.30
CA THR A 8 -5.07 -2.39 20.22
C THR A 8 -5.74 -2.36 18.86
N PHE A 9 -4.97 -2.09 17.81
CA PHE A 9 -5.46 -2.17 16.41
C PHE A 9 -6.06 -3.54 16.08
N ARG A 10 -5.46 -4.64 16.57
CA ARG A 10 -5.95 -6.00 16.31
C ARG A 10 -7.33 -6.22 16.94
N GLU A 11 -7.52 -5.74 18.17
CA GLU A 11 -8.80 -5.82 18.86
C GLU A 11 -9.87 -4.93 18.21
N ASP A 12 -9.49 -3.73 17.75
CA ASP A 12 -10.37 -2.86 16.97
C ASP A 12 -10.82 -3.52 15.66
N LEU A 13 -9.86 -4.00 14.88
CA LEU A 13 -10.13 -4.64 13.60
C LEU A 13 -11.02 -5.87 13.79
N ALA A 14 -10.72 -6.73 14.77
CA ALA A 14 -11.54 -7.91 15.06
C ALA A 14 -12.97 -7.55 15.46
N LYS A 15 -13.18 -6.42 16.13
CA LYS A 15 -14.54 -5.92 16.45
C LYS A 15 -15.25 -5.40 15.20
N ARG A 16 -14.57 -4.59 14.38
CA ARG A 16 -15.15 -3.98 13.18
C ARG A 16 -15.49 -5.00 12.10
N LEU A 17 -14.68 -6.05 11.95
CA LEU A 17 -14.93 -7.17 11.02
C LEU A 17 -16.20 -7.97 11.35
N LYS A 18 -16.83 -7.76 12.52
CA LYS A 18 -18.15 -8.34 12.83
C LYS A 18 -19.29 -7.64 12.09
N ASP A 19 -19.11 -6.39 11.67
CA ASP A 19 -20.09 -5.69 10.82
C ASP A 19 -19.93 -6.18 9.37
N PRO A 20 -20.97 -6.80 8.77
CA PRO A 20 -20.91 -7.29 7.39
C PRO A 20 -20.57 -6.20 6.37
N THR A 21 -21.01 -4.97 6.58
CA THR A 21 -20.76 -3.85 5.66
C THR A 21 -19.28 -3.48 5.66
N PHE A 22 -18.72 -3.35 6.87
CA PHE A 22 -17.29 -3.09 7.02
C PHE A 22 -16.45 -4.25 6.50
N LYS A 23 -16.82 -5.49 6.83
CA LYS A 23 -16.10 -6.69 6.38
C LYS A 23 -16.04 -6.76 4.86
N LYS A 24 -17.16 -6.54 4.17
CA LYS A 24 -17.21 -6.53 2.71
C LYS A 24 -16.27 -5.48 2.11
N ALA A 25 -16.35 -4.24 2.60
CA ALA A 25 -15.46 -3.17 2.11
C ALA A 25 -13.97 -3.44 2.43
N TRP A 26 -13.68 -4.10 3.55
CA TRP A 26 -12.33 -4.52 3.91
C TRP A 26 -11.79 -5.58 2.94
N GLU A 27 -12.59 -6.63 2.68
CA GLU A 27 -12.22 -7.70 1.74
C GLU A 27 -12.08 -7.18 0.31
N GLU A 28 -12.98 -6.29 -0.14
CA GLU A 28 -12.93 -5.68 -1.48
C GLU A 28 -11.70 -4.78 -1.70
N SER A 29 -11.06 -4.27 -0.65
CA SER A 29 -9.89 -3.38 -0.74
C SER A 29 -8.56 -4.09 -0.46
N GLU A 30 -8.58 -5.40 -0.21
CA GLU A 30 -7.40 -6.16 0.21
C GLU A 30 -6.29 -6.13 -0.85
N ALA A 31 -6.64 -6.29 -2.13
CA ALA A 31 -5.69 -6.33 -3.22
C ALA A 31 -4.93 -4.99 -3.38
N GLU A 32 -5.66 -3.88 -3.32
CA GLU A 32 -5.13 -2.51 -3.36
C GLU A 32 -4.20 -2.27 -2.17
N TYR A 33 -4.62 -2.66 -0.97
CA TYR A 33 -3.80 -2.54 0.24
C TYR A 33 -2.49 -3.33 0.12
N LEU A 34 -2.57 -4.59 -0.32
CA LEU A 34 -1.39 -5.47 -0.46
C LEU A 34 -0.41 -4.91 -1.50
N LEU A 35 -0.91 -4.39 -2.61
CA LEU A 35 -0.08 -3.75 -3.64
C LEU A 35 0.67 -2.53 -3.07
N ALA A 36 -0.06 -1.59 -2.46
CA ALA A 36 0.52 -0.38 -1.87
C ALA A 36 1.54 -0.72 -0.78
N LYS A 37 1.16 -1.60 0.15
CA LYS A 37 2.04 -2.08 1.22
C LYS A 37 3.34 -2.63 0.64
N ARG A 38 3.26 -3.51 -0.35
CA ARG A 38 4.44 -4.13 -0.94
C ARG A 38 5.34 -3.12 -1.64
N MET A 39 4.76 -2.16 -2.35
CA MET A 39 5.51 -1.07 -2.97
C MET A 39 6.28 -0.23 -1.95
N ILE A 40 5.62 0.15 -0.85
CA ILE A 40 6.25 0.93 0.24
C ILE A 40 7.38 0.13 0.88
N GLU A 41 7.16 -1.14 1.22
CA GLU A 41 8.18 -2.02 1.79
C GLU A 41 9.43 -2.09 0.90
N VAL A 42 9.25 -2.34 -0.40
CA VAL A 42 10.38 -2.43 -1.33
C VAL A 42 11.10 -1.10 -1.45
N ARG A 43 10.37 0.02 -1.53
CA ARG A 43 10.97 1.36 -1.56
C ARG A 43 11.83 1.61 -0.31
N LEU A 44 11.31 1.27 0.87
CA LEU A 44 12.02 1.44 2.15
C LEU A 44 13.23 0.51 2.25
N MET A 45 13.13 -0.75 1.81
CA MET A 45 14.26 -1.68 1.74
C MET A 45 15.39 -1.16 0.85
N LYS A 46 15.03 -0.49 -0.25
CA LYS A 46 15.98 0.18 -1.16
C LYS A 46 16.44 1.55 -0.65
N LYS A 47 16.03 1.96 0.56
CA LYS A 47 16.35 3.24 1.22
C LYS A 47 16.00 4.47 0.38
N LEU A 48 14.90 4.41 -0.37
CA LEU A 48 14.44 5.52 -1.22
C LEU A 48 13.33 6.31 -0.55
N THR A 49 13.39 7.62 -0.65
CA THR A 49 12.27 8.53 -0.44
C THR A 49 11.28 8.44 -1.61
N GLN A 50 10.04 8.89 -1.40
CA GLN A 50 9.06 8.98 -2.49
C GLN A 50 9.54 9.92 -3.62
N ARG A 51 10.29 10.98 -3.28
CA ARG A 51 10.85 11.93 -4.26
C ARG A 51 11.93 11.27 -5.12
N GLU A 52 12.82 10.49 -4.53
CA GLU A 52 13.86 9.76 -5.28
C GLU A 52 13.25 8.68 -6.17
N LEU A 53 12.24 7.93 -5.68
CA LEU A 53 11.51 6.98 -6.52
C LEU A 53 10.84 7.71 -7.70
N ALA A 54 10.20 8.84 -7.45
CA ALA A 54 9.55 9.64 -8.50
C ALA A 54 10.54 10.08 -9.59
N GLN A 55 11.74 10.52 -9.20
CA GLN A 55 12.80 10.89 -10.13
C GLN A 55 13.23 9.71 -11.00
N ARG A 56 13.46 8.53 -10.40
CA ARG A 56 13.83 7.30 -11.13
C ARG A 56 12.74 6.84 -12.09
N VAL A 57 11.48 6.95 -11.66
CA VAL A 57 10.32 6.60 -12.48
C VAL A 57 10.08 7.64 -13.56
N LYS A 58 10.57 8.88 -13.43
CA LYS A 58 10.21 10.05 -14.24
C LYS A 58 8.73 10.44 -14.07
N THR A 59 8.35 10.74 -12.84
CA THR A 59 7.02 11.23 -12.45
C THR A 59 7.14 12.20 -11.25
N SER A 60 6.02 12.70 -10.72
CA SER A 60 6.02 13.58 -9.55
C SER A 60 5.99 12.79 -8.24
N GLN A 61 6.52 13.36 -7.16
CA GLN A 61 6.42 12.77 -5.82
C GLN A 61 4.96 12.60 -5.40
N THR A 62 4.10 13.56 -5.74
CA THR A 62 2.65 13.47 -5.52
C THR A 62 2.04 12.27 -6.23
N GLN A 63 2.46 11.96 -7.46
CA GLN A 63 1.96 10.80 -8.18
C GLN A 63 2.37 9.48 -7.51
N ILE A 64 3.62 9.38 -7.02
CA ILE A 64 4.06 8.23 -6.24
C ILE A 64 3.27 8.11 -4.94
N ALA A 65 3.07 9.22 -4.21
CA ALA A 65 2.29 9.22 -2.98
C ALA A 65 0.85 8.75 -3.22
N ARG A 66 0.20 9.19 -4.31
CA ARG A 66 -1.15 8.76 -4.66
C ARG A 66 -1.24 7.27 -4.97
N ILE A 67 -0.22 6.70 -5.60
CA ILE A 67 -0.14 5.26 -5.87
C ILE A 67 0.10 4.48 -4.57
N GLU A 68 1.00 4.96 -3.70
CA GLU A 68 1.26 4.33 -2.40
C GLU A 68 0.06 4.39 -1.43
N THR A 69 -0.88 5.30 -1.65
CA THR A 69 -2.14 5.38 -0.88
C THR A 69 -3.35 4.81 -1.63
N MET A 70 -3.15 4.28 -2.85
CA MET A 70 -4.21 3.82 -3.77
C MET A 70 -5.31 4.86 -4.05
N SER A 71 -5.04 6.14 -3.82
CA SER A 71 -5.87 7.27 -4.29
C SER A 71 -5.71 7.56 -5.79
N ALA A 72 -4.80 6.83 -6.44
CA ALA A 72 -4.73 6.68 -7.89
C ALA A 72 -4.44 5.21 -8.22
N ASN A 73 -5.28 4.59 -9.06
CA ASN A 73 -5.06 3.22 -9.52
C ASN A 73 -3.95 3.21 -10.61
N PRO A 74 -2.78 2.59 -10.37
CA PRO A 74 -1.71 2.56 -11.35
C PRO A 74 -2.02 1.58 -12.48
N SER A 75 -1.76 1.99 -13.72
CA SER A 75 -1.76 1.04 -14.85
C SER A 75 -0.67 -0.02 -14.69
N LEU A 76 -0.84 -1.17 -15.36
CA LEU A 76 0.21 -2.19 -15.43
C LEU A 76 1.54 -1.63 -16.00
N HIS A 77 1.47 -0.68 -16.95
CA HIS A 77 2.64 0.00 -17.48
C HIS A 77 3.37 0.81 -16.40
N THR A 78 2.62 1.53 -15.57
CA THR A 78 3.16 2.28 -14.43
C THR A 78 3.81 1.34 -13.42
N LEU A 79 3.16 0.21 -13.09
CA LEU A 79 3.72 -0.80 -12.19
C LEU A 79 5.04 -1.37 -12.70
N LYS A 80 5.14 -1.65 -14.01
CA LYS A 80 6.40 -2.10 -14.64
C LYS A 80 7.52 -1.06 -14.51
N ARG A 81 7.22 0.22 -14.72
CA ARG A 81 8.20 1.33 -14.55
C ARG A 81 8.67 1.45 -13.11
N ILE A 82 7.75 1.33 -12.16
CA ILE A 82 8.08 1.37 -10.72
C ILE A 82 8.95 0.18 -10.33
N ALA A 83 8.61 -1.03 -10.75
CA ALA A 83 9.43 -2.22 -10.50
C ALA A 83 10.85 -2.04 -11.05
N LYS A 84 10.99 -1.54 -12.29
CA LYS A 84 12.30 -1.22 -12.86
C LYS A 84 13.06 -0.17 -12.05
N ALA A 85 12.41 0.91 -11.60
CA ALA A 85 13.04 1.95 -10.79
C ALA A 85 13.47 1.49 -9.39
N LEU A 86 12.78 0.48 -8.86
CA LEU A 86 13.09 -0.21 -7.61
C LEU A 86 14.11 -1.34 -7.78
N ASP A 87 14.55 -1.63 -9.01
CA ASP A 87 15.43 -2.76 -9.31
C ASP A 87 14.82 -4.08 -8.80
N THR A 88 13.58 -4.33 -9.22
CA THR A 88 12.80 -5.55 -8.95
C THR A 88 12.04 -6.02 -10.18
N LYS A 89 11.45 -7.23 -10.10
CA LYS A 89 10.55 -7.76 -11.12
C LYS A 89 9.10 -7.67 -10.65
N LEU A 90 8.21 -7.21 -11.53
CA LEU A 90 6.78 -7.29 -11.30
C LEU A 90 6.31 -8.73 -11.55
N ILE A 91 5.78 -9.39 -10.53
CA ILE A 91 5.17 -10.72 -10.61
C ILE A 91 3.71 -10.59 -10.18
N LEU A 92 2.80 -11.07 -11.02
CA LEU A 92 1.38 -11.16 -10.72
C LEU A 92 1.04 -12.63 -10.46
N ASN A 93 0.29 -12.89 -9.40
CA ASN A 93 -0.13 -14.23 -9.03
C ASN A 93 -1.57 -14.19 -8.54
N PHE A 94 -2.40 -15.11 -9.03
CA PHE A 94 -3.79 -15.28 -8.65
C PHE A 94 -3.86 -16.62 -7.91
N LYS A 95 -3.80 -16.58 -6.58
CA LYS A 95 -3.97 -17.78 -5.73
C LYS A 95 -5.43 -17.91 -5.34
#